data_AF-A0A1B0AZC4-F1
#
_entry.id   AF-A0A1B0AZC4-F1
#
_cell.length_a   1.000
_cell.length_b   1.000
_cell.length_c   1.000
_cell.angle_alpha   90.00
_cell.angle_beta   90.00
_cell.angle_gamma   90.00
#
_symmetry.space_group_name_H-M   'P 1'
#
loop_
_entity.id
_entity.type
_entity.pdbx_description
1 polymer ?
#
loop_
_entity_poly.entity_id
_entity_poly.type
_entity_poly.pdbx_seq_one_letter_code
_entity_poly.pdbx_strand_id
1 'polypeptide(L)'
;MAQLFLRELVKSYRLIQVVPMDMSGYYENRAGPSNLGNVISQILLCKQITPDFNQEELCSITKDSQDMAVLLSEMQEFMPQHETYLERHTALDTSGPWANKGRNNYICKNMSLLCCVSRPNYL
;
A
#
# COMPACT_ATOMS: atom_id res chain seq x y z
N MET A 1 2.52 -4.91 -9.70
CA MET A 1 3.37 -5.07 -8.49
C MET A 1 3.36 -3.83 -7.60
N ALA A 2 3.69 -2.63 -8.09
CA ALA A 2 3.71 -1.42 -7.25
C ALA A 2 2.34 -1.06 -6.62
N GLN A 3 1.22 -1.20 -7.34
CA GLN A 3 -0.13 -1.00 -6.76
C GLN A 3 -0.46 -1.99 -5.63
N LEU A 4 0.02 -3.24 -5.73
CA LEU A 4 -0.12 -4.22 -4.65
C LEU A 4 0.69 -3.80 -3.43
N PHE A 5 1.93 -3.36 -3.65
CA PHE A 5 2.80 -2.95 -2.55
C PHE A 5 2.22 -1.73 -1.81
N LEU A 6 1.66 -0.74 -2.53
CA LEU A 6 0.92 0.37 -1.90
C LEU A 6 -0.26 -0.11 -1.04
N ARG A 7 -1.02 -1.10 -1.52
CA ARG A 7 -2.11 -1.72 -0.74
C ARG A 7 -1.59 -2.43 0.51
N GLU A 8 -0.46 -3.13 0.41
CA GLU A 8 0.15 -3.77 1.58
C GLU A 8 0.69 -2.75 2.59
N LEU A 9 1.28 -1.62 2.16
CA LEU A 9 1.68 -0.53 3.06
C LEU A 9 0.50 0.01 3.87
N VAL A 10 -0.65 0.21 3.24
CA VAL A 10 -1.87 0.65 3.95
C VAL A 10 -2.31 -0.38 5.00
N LYS A 11 -2.17 -1.68 4.71
CA LYS A 11 -2.47 -2.72 5.71
C LYS A 11 -1.47 -2.71 6.85
N SER A 12 -0.18 -2.54 6.58
CA SER A 12 0.87 -2.43 7.60
C SER A 12 0.61 -1.24 8.52
N TYR A 13 0.21 -0.09 7.97
CA TYR A 13 -0.19 1.08 8.75
C TYR A 13 -1.33 0.73 9.73
N ARG A 14 -2.38 0.07 9.24
CA ARG A 14 -3.52 -0.36 10.09
C ARG A 14 -3.10 -1.38 11.14
N LEU A 15 -2.22 -2.30 10.78
CA LEU A 15 -1.71 -3.30 11.72
C LEU A 15 -1.01 -2.62 12.90
N ILE A 16 -0.16 -1.63 12.66
CA ILE A 16 0.56 -0.90 13.72
C ILE A 16 -0.40 -0.10 14.62
N GLN A 17 -1.50 0.42 14.06
CA GLN A 17 -2.54 1.07 14.86
C GLN A 17 -3.24 0.11 15.83
N VAL A 18 -3.34 -1.18 15.49
CA VAL A 18 -4.00 -2.22 16.30
C VAL A 18 -3.01 -2.93 17.22
N VAL A 19 -1.82 -3.20 16.72
CA VAL A 19 -0.72 -3.88 17.40
C VAL A 19 0.47 -2.92 17.42
N PRO A 20 0.61 -2.09 18.47
CA PRO A 20 1.65 -1.09 18.53
C PRO A 20 3.04 -1.74 18.60
N MET A 21 4.05 -1.00 18.12
CA MET A 21 5.44 -1.42 18.18
C MET A 21 5.90 -1.67 19.62
N ASP A 22 6.33 -2.89 19.92
CA ASP A 22 6.91 -3.25 21.22
C ASP A 22 8.42 -3.00 21.22
N MET A 23 8.85 -2.02 22.00
CA MET A 23 10.26 -1.66 22.18
C MET A 23 10.82 -2.11 23.54
N SER A 24 10.09 -2.92 24.31
CA SER A 24 10.53 -3.42 25.62
C SER A 24 11.92 -4.07 25.53
N GLY A 25 12.12 -5.00 24.59
CA GLY A 25 13.41 -5.65 24.36
C GLY A 25 14.52 -4.69 23.93
N TYR A 26 14.18 -3.59 23.25
CA TYR A 26 15.16 -2.54 22.92
C TYR A 26 15.64 -1.82 24.17
N TYR A 27 14.73 -1.45 25.08
CA TYR A 27 15.08 -0.77 26.32
C TYR A 27 15.76 -1.68 27.34
N GLU A 28 15.42 -2.97 27.40
CA GLU A 28 16.06 -3.94 28.30
C GLU A 28 17.52 -4.23 27.91
N ASN A 29 17.82 -4.28 26.62
CA ASN A 29 19.17 -4.58 26.11
C ASN A 29 20.02 -3.34 25.85
N ARG A 30 19.43 -2.14 25.92
CA ARG A 30 20.21 -0.91 25.91
C ARG A 30 20.90 -0.82 27.27
N ALA A 31 22.24 -0.89 27.27
CA ALA A 31 23.00 -0.32 28.37
C ALA A 31 22.44 1.09 28.59
N GLY A 32 21.87 1.33 29.78
CA GLY A 32 21.21 2.60 30.11
C GLY A 32 22.12 3.77 29.73
N PRO A 33 21.55 4.95 29.45
CA PRO A 33 22.35 6.07 28.95
C PRO A 33 23.56 6.25 29.84
N SER A 34 24.76 6.18 29.27
CA SER A 34 25.98 6.67 29.90
C SER A 34 25.87 8.20 30.01
N ASN A 35 24.99 8.62 30.91
CA ASN A 35 24.72 9.84 31.68
C ASN A 35 25.23 11.24 31.26
N LEU A 36 25.78 11.47 30.07
CA LEU A 36 26.20 12.83 29.68
C LEU A 36 25.27 13.46 28.63
N GLY A 37 24.98 12.74 27.54
CA GLY A 37 24.12 13.27 26.46
C GLY A 37 22.66 13.47 26.88
N ASN A 38 22.14 12.61 27.75
CA ASN A 38 20.75 12.69 28.23
C ASN A 38 20.56 13.81 29.27
N VAL A 39 21.59 14.10 30.07
CA VAL A 39 21.57 15.17 31.07
C VAL A 39 21.55 16.54 30.41
N ILE A 40 22.32 16.75 29.34
CA ILE A 40 22.28 18.02 28.58
C ILE A 40 20.89 18.21 27.94
N SER A 41 20.29 17.16 27.39
CA SER A 41 18.93 17.23 26.83
C SER A 41 17.87 17.51 27.89
N GLN A 42 17.96 16.91 29.07
CA GLN A 42 17.03 17.16 30.18
C GLN A 42 17.20 18.55 30.82
N ILE A 43 18.44 19.03 30.99
CA ILE A 43 18.72 20.33 31.61
C ILE A 43 18.43 21.48 30.64
N LEU A 44 18.76 21.33 29.35
CA LEU A 44 18.66 22.41 28.37
C LEU A 44 17.33 22.42 27.61
N LEU A 45 16.76 21.24 27.31
CA LEU A 45 15.56 21.10 26.49
C LEU A 45 14.31 20.67 27.29
N CYS A 46 14.47 20.39 28.59
CA CYS A 46 13.40 19.89 29.46
C CYS A 46 12.63 18.70 28.86
N LYS A 47 13.27 17.91 27.99
CA LYS A 47 12.68 16.75 27.32
C LYS A 47 13.54 15.53 27.59
N GLN A 48 12.95 14.54 28.25
CA GLN A 48 13.42 13.18 28.08
C GLN A 48 12.97 12.73 26.69
N ILE A 49 13.87 12.80 25.71
CA ILE A 49 13.58 12.38 24.33
C ILE A 49 13.55 10.85 24.33
N THR A 50 12.42 10.30 24.76
CA THR A 50 12.05 8.92 24.42
C THR A 50 11.47 9.00 23.01
N PRO A 51 12.15 8.43 22.00
CA PRO A 51 11.60 8.40 20.65
C PRO A 51 10.29 7.60 20.64
N ASP A 52 9.25 8.17 20.06
CA ASP A 52 8.00 7.46 19.79
C ASP A 52 8.16 6.67 18.48
N PHE A 53 8.74 5.48 18.60
CA PHE A 53 8.99 4.58 17.47
C PHE A 53 7.69 4.14 16.78
N ASN A 54 6.58 4.12 17.51
CA ASN A 54 5.28 3.76 16.94
C ASN A 54 4.79 4.88 16.01
N GLN A 55 4.91 6.14 16.44
CA GLN A 55 4.61 7.29 15.60
C GLN A 55 5.60 7.42 14.43
N GLU A 56 6.89 7.16 14.65
CA GLU A 56 7.92 7.17 13.60
C GLU A 56 7.56 6.21 12.46
N GLU A 57 7.18 4.97 12.78
CA GLU A 57 6.81 3.97 11.78
C GLU A 57 5.55 4.36 11.01
N LEU A 58 4.52 4.88 11.70
CA LEU A 58 3.30 5.37 11.06
C LEU A 58 3.60 6.54 10.10
N CYS A 59 4.49 7.45 10.49
CA CYS A 59 4.93 8.56 9.65
C CYS A 59 5.71 8.06 8.43
N SER A 60 6.62 7.09 8.63
CA SER A 60 7.40 6.46 7.57
C SER A 60 6.50 5.83 6.50
N ILE A 61 5.56 4.98 6.92
CA ILE A 61 4.62 4.33 6.00
C ILE A 61 3.74 5.34 5.25
N THR A 62 3.31 6.41 5.93
CA THR A 62 2.52 7.47 5.30
C THR A 62 3.29 8.15 4.18
N LYS A 63 4.55 8.51 4.45
CA LYS A 63 5.44 9.13 3.46
C LYS A 63 5.67 8.19 2.28
N ASP A 64 6.06 6.95 2.54
CA ASP A 64 6.34 5.96 1.50
C ASP A 64 5.10 5.68 0.63
N SER A 65 3.91 5.63 1.25
CA SER A 65 2.66 5.47 0.53
C SER A 65 2.38 6.64 -0.41
N GLN A 66 2.69 7.87 0.01
CA GLN A 66 2.52 9.06 -0.82
C GLN A 66 3.52 9.08 -1.98
N ASP A 67 4.80 8.81 -1.71
CA ASP A 67 5.84 8.76 -2.72
C ASP A 67 5.54 7.69 -3.78
N MET A 68 5.06 6.52 -3.33
CA MET A 68 4.59 5.45 -4.23
C MET A 68 3.37 5.84 -5.06
N ALA A 69 2.41 6.57 -4.49
CA ALA A 69 1.22 7.01 -5.22
C ALA A 69 1.60 8.00 -6.33
N VAL A 70 2.54 8.92 -6.05
CA VAL A 70 3.10 9.85 -7.05
C VAL A 70 3.79 9.05 -8.16
N LEU A 71 4.70 8.13 -7.82
CA LEU A 71 5.40 7.31 -8.80
C LEU A 71 4.44 6.51 -9.68
N LEU A 72 3.39 5.91 -9.10
CA LEU A 72 2.36 5.19 -9.85
C LEU A 72 1.61 6.09 -10.83
N SER A 73 1.33 7.34 -10.44
CA SER A 73 0.66 8.31 -11.31
C SER A 73 1.54 8.72 -12.49
N GLU A 74 2.83 8.97 -12.25
CA GLU A 74 3.82 9.28 -13.29
C GLU A 74 3.99 8.10 -14.25
N MET A 75 4.10 6.87 -13.73
CA MET A 75 4.17 5.67 -14.57
C MET A 75 2.92 5.49 -15.44
N GLN A 76 1.74 5.81 -14.91
CA GLN A 76 0.49 5.69 -15.63
C GLN A 76 0.38 6.68 -16.80
N GLU A 77 1.04 7.85 -16.72
CA GLU A 77 1.12 8.81 -17.83
C GLU A 77 1.74 8.20 -19.08
N PHE A 78 2.76 7.35 -18.90
CA PHE A 78 3.51 6.72 -20.00
C PHE A 78 3.01 5.31 -20.34
N MET A 79 2.04 4.75 -19.59
CA MET A 79 1.44 3.47 -19.95
C MET A 79 0.55 3.63 -21.19
N PRO A 80 0.52 2.63 -22.09
CA PRO A 80 -0.38 2.65 -23.23
C PRO A 80 -1.82 2.82 -22.75
N GLN A 81 -2.44 3.94 -23.08
CA GLN A 81 -3.87 4.11 -22.89
C GLN A 81 -4.54 3.26 -23.97
N HIS A 82 -5.27 2.23 -23.56
CA HIS A 82 -6.00 1.39 -24.50
C HIS A 82 -7.00 2.30 -25.22
N GLU A 83 -6.69 2.69 -26.47
CA GLU A 83 -7.66 3.43 -27.28
C GLU A 83 -8.87 2.51 -27.43
N THR A 84 -9.99 2.94 -26.85
CA THR A 84 -11.28 2.24 -26.84
C THR A 84 -11.87 2.01 -28.24
N TYR A 85 -11.12 2.28 -29.32
CA TYR A 85 -11.59 2.34 -30.69
C TYR A 85 -10.84 1.45 -31.69
N LEU A 86 -9.85 0.68 -31.25
CA LEU A 86 -9.22 -0.33 -32.10
C LEU A 86 -9.67 -1.72 -31.66
N GLU A 87 -10.21 -2.46 -32.62
CA GLU A 87 -10.55 -3.90 -32.57
C GLU A 87 -11.95 -4.29 -32.08
N ARG A 88 -12.97 -3.97 -32.90
CA ARG A 88 -13.94 -5.04 -33.23
C ARG A 88 -13.16 -6.14 -33.93
N HIS A 89 -12.71 -7.15 -33.19
CA HIS A 89 -12.24 -8.40 -33.77
C HIS A 89 -13.39 -9.03 -34.56
N THR A 90 -13.42 -8.79 -35.87
CA THR A 90 -14.27 -9.52 -36.83
C THR A 90 -13.96 -11.02 -36.85
N ALA A 91 -12.90 -11.46 -36.17
CA ALA A 91 -12.57 -12.86 -35.94
C ALA A 91 -13.52 -13.59 -34.96
N LEU A 92 -14.38 -12.88 -34.21
CA LEU A 92 -15.34 -13.46 -33.27
C LEU A 92 -16.77 -13.58 -33.81
N ASP A 93 -17.02 -13.25 -35.09
CA ASP A 93 -18.33 -13.49 -35.73
C ASP A 93 -18.55 -14.98 -36.00
N THR A 94 -18.80 -15.72 -34.92
CA THR A 94 -19.29 -17.09 -34.98
C THR A 94 -20.81 -17.02 -35.13
N SER A 95 -21.29 -16.97 -36.36
CA SER A 95 -22.71 -17.08 -36.73
C SER A 95 -23.24 -18.51 -36.54
N GLY A 96 -23.05 -19.07 -35.33
CA GLY A 96 -23.53 -20.39 -34.94
C GLY A 96 -24.92 -20.35 -34.27
N PRO A 97 -25.73 -21.43 -34.33
CA PRO A 97 -27.12 -21.47 -33.85
C PRO A 97 -27.32 -21.29 -32.33
N TRP A 98 -26.23 -21.13 -31.57
CA TRP A 98 -26.22 -21.08 -30.10
C TRP A 98 -26.02 -19.65 -29.56
N ALA A 99 -26.36 -18.62 -30.34
CA ALA A 99 -26.19 -17.22 -29.96
C ALA A 99 -27.18 -16.71 -28.89
N ASN A 100 -28.17 -17.51 -28.48
CA ASN A 100 -29.21 -17.09 -27.53
C ASN A 100 -29.17 -17.85 -26.21
N LYS A 101 -28.15 -17.58 -25.39
CA LYS A 101 -28.27 -17.74 -23.94
C LYS A 101 -27.63 -16.54 -23.26
N GLY A 102 -28.38 -15.43 -23.28
CA GLY A 102 -28.05 -14.21 -22.56
C GLY A 102 -27.85 -14.50 -21.07
N ARG A 103 -26.58 -14.64 -20.67
CA ARG A 103 -26.15 -14.25 -19.33
C ARG A 103 -25.50 -12.89 -19.50
N ASN A 104 -26.22 -11.90 -19.00
CA ASN A 104 -25.77 -10.54 -18.85
C ASN A 104 -24.47 -10.56 -18.02
N ASN A 105 -23.33 -10.65 -18.69
CA ASN A 105 -22.02 -10.49 -18.08
C ASN A 105 -21.57 -9.07 -18.41
N TYR A 106 -21.92 -8.16 -17.51
CA TYR A 106 -21.44 -6.78 -17.36
C TYR A 106 -19.93 -6.69 -17.05
N ILE A 107 -19.16 -7.72 -17.44
CA ILE A 107 -17.72 -7.82 -17.23
C ILE A 107 -17.03 -7.18 -18.44
N CYS A 108 -17.09 -5.85 -18.55
CA CYS A 108 -16.11 -5.03 -19.28
C CYS A 108 -16.53 -3.55 -19.29
N LYS A 109 -16.64 -2.93 -18.10
CA LYS A 109 -16.68 -1.46 -18.01
C LYS A 109 -15.57 -0.85 -17.14
N ASN A 110 -14.66 -1.67 -16.61
CA ASN A 110 -13.46 -1.19 -15.91
C ASN A 110 -12.35 -2.24 -16.03
N MET A 111 -11.75 -2.36 -17.22
CA MET A 111 -10.46 -3.05 -17.39
C MET A 111 -9.29 -2.11 -17.06
N SER A 112 -9.41 -1.34 -15.97
CA SER A 112 -8.24 -0.85 -15.22
C SER A 112 -7.76 -1.87 -14.18
N LEU A 113 -8.39 -3.06 -14.17
CA LEU A 113 -8.19 -4.12 -13.19
C LEU A 113 -7.41 -5.30 -13.78
N LEU A 114 -6.16 -5.09 -14.20
CA LEU A 114 -5.12 -6.08 -13.88
C LEU A 114 -4.73 -5.89 -12.40
N CYS A 115 -5.75 -6.00 -11.56
CA CYS A 115 -5.66 -5.98 -10.12
C CYS A 115 -5.44 -7.42 -9.69
N CYS A 116 -4.35 -7.67 -9.00
CA CYS A 116 -4.10 -8.91 -8.27
C CYS A 116 -5.14 -9.05 -7.13
N VAL A 117 -6.39 -9.32 -7.49
CA VAL A 117 -7.48 -9.64 -6.58
C VAL A 117 -7.33 -11.10 -6.16
N SER A 118 -6.36 -11.37 -5.29
CA SER A 118 -6.49 -12.52 -4.39
C SER A 118 -7.61 -12.17 -3.41
N ARG A 119 -8.77 -12.82 -3.57
CA ARG A 119 -9.87 -12.77 -2.59
C ARG A 119 -9.32 -13.18 -1.22
N PRO A 120 -9.57 -12.43 -0.14
CA PRO A 120 -9.25 -12.92 1.19
C PRO A 120 -10.26 -14.02 1.55
N ASN A 121 -9.78 -15.27 1.69
CA ASN A 121 -10.49 -16.30 2.41
C ASN A 121 -10.19 -16.08 3.90
N TYR A 122 -11.15 -15.51 4.63
CA TYR A 122 -11.17 -15.64 6.07
C TYR A 122 -11.91 -16.94 6.38
N LEU A 123 -11.17 -17.94 6.88
CA LEU A 123 -11.71 -19.03 7.68
C LEU A 123 -11.59 -18.63 9.16
#